data_AF-A0A3S3UL43-F1
#
_entry.id   AF-A0A3S3UL43-F1
#
_cell.length_a   1.000
_cell.length_b   1.000
_cell.length_c   1.000
_cell.angle_alpha   90.00
_cell.angle_beta   90.00
_cell.angle_gamma   90.00
#
_symmetry.space_group_name_H-M   'P 1'
#
loop_
_entity.id
_entity.type
_entity.pdbx_description
1 polymer ?
#
loop_
_entity_poly.entity_id
_entity_poly.type
_entity_poly.pdbx_seq_one_letter_code
_entity_poly.pdbx_strand_id
1 'polypeptide(L)'
;MHIRKDSPAEADPDVGFSRAADEEHLIDDLAQPFLDLAEKYESARQNDVDTQTWHAIQDANVYVWRFVANYLPGQLDKTVSGEMSEVLIRIGDFMQQACLSLRENRDDALELRVIELNLNMCAQILNLRQEMLGLTEA
;
A
#
# COMPACT_ATOMS: atom_id res chain seq x y z
N MET A 1 -64.60 -24.26 -11.45
CA MET A 1 -64.04 -23.31 -10.46
C MET A 1 -62.71 -22.81 -10.99
N HIS A 2 -62.70 -21.61 -11.56
CA HIS A 2 -61.49 -20.85 -11.86
C HIS A 2 -60.84 -20.38 -10.55
N ILE A 3 -59.51 -20.24 -10.55
CA ILE A 3 -58.72 -19.06 -10.12
C ILE A 3 -57.22 -19.50 -10.08
N ARG A 4 -56.44 -19.08 -11.10
CA ARG A 4 -55.24 -18.18 -11.07
C ARG A 4 -54.01 -18.78 -10.34
N LYS A 5 -52.93 -19.18 -11.03
CA LYS A 5 -51.81 -18.34 -11.57
C LYS A 5 -51.46 -17.18 -10.62
N ASP A 6 -50.32 -17.30 -9.93
CA ASP A 6 -49.38 -16.23 -9.58
C ASP A 6 -48.03 -16.92 -9.25
N SER A 7 -47.13 -16.93 -10.23
CA SER A 7 -45.85 -16.22 -10.24
C SER A 7 -44.71 -16.97 -9.55
N PRO A 8 -43.70 -17.47 -10.30
CA PRO A 8 -42.41 -17.75 -9.70
C PRO A 8 -41.81 -16.43 -9.23
N ALA A 9 -41.34 -16.39 -7.98
CA ALA A 9 -40.48 -15.31 -7.52
C ALA A 9 -39.33 -15.17 -8.53
N GLU A 10 -39.29 -14.02 -9.21
CA GLU A 10 -38.12 -13.57 -9.93
C GLU A 10 -36.98 -13.52 -8.91
N ALA A 11 -36.11 -14.53 -8.96
CA ALA A 11 -34.78 -14.37 -8.43
C ALA A 11 -34.10 -13.37 -9.37
N ASP A 12 -34.00 -12.14 -8.87
CA ASP A 12 -33.28 -11.02 -9.47
C ASP A 12 -31.93 -11.52 -10.03
N PRO A 13 -31.76 -11.56 -11.36
CA PRO A 13 -30.47 -11.87 -11.93
C PRO A 13 -29.66 -10.58 -11.89
N ASP A 14 -28.38 -10.70 -11.53
CA ASP A 14 -27.37 -9.66 -11.72
C ASP A 14 -27.11 -8.74 -10.51
N VAL A 15 -26.75 -9.33 -9.37
CA VAL A 15 -25.69 -8.71 -8.56
C VAL A 15 -24.37 -8.99 -9.25
N GLY A 16 -24.12 -8.24 -10.33
CA GLY A 16 -22.83 -8.17 -10.99
C GLY A 16 -21.82 -7.57 -10.01
N PHE A 17 -21.31 -8.38 -9.08
CA PHE A 17 -20.06 -8.11 -8.38
C PHE A 17 -18.96 -8.12 -9.45
N SER A 18 -18.70 -6.94 -10.00
CA SER A 18 -17.57 -6.74 -10.89
C SER A 18 -16.31 -6.97 -10.07
N ARG A 19 -15.72 -8.15 -10.20
CA ARG A 19 -14.43 -8.51 -9.63
C ARG A 19 -13.34 -7.45 -9.89
N ALA A 20 -13.46 -6.71 -10.99
CA ALA A 20 -12.58 -5.60 -11.34
C ALA A 20 -12.74 -4.37 -10.41
N ALA A 21 -13.96 -4.06 -9.95
CA ALA A 21 -14.19 -2.98 -8.98
C ALA A 21 -13.65 -3.37 -7.59
N ASP A 22 -13.81 -4.64 -7.21
CA ASP A 22 -13.24 -5.16 -5.96
C ASP A 22 -11.69 -5.15 -6.01
N GLU A 23 -11.09 -5.48 -7.14
CA GLU A 23 -9.62 -5.44 -7.33
C GLU A 23 -9.06 -4.01 -7.37
N GLU A 24 -9.80 -3.03 -7.91
CA GLU A 24 -9.41 -1.61 -7.91
C GLU A 24 -9.34 -1.04 -6.48
N HIS A 25 -10.37 -1.32 -5.67
CA HIS A 25 -10.38 -0.92 -4.26
C HIS A 25 -9.24 -1.55 -3.45
N LEU A 26 -8.89 -2.81 -3.75
CA LEU A 26 -7.77 -3.48 -3.07
C LEU A 26 -6.41 -2.84 -3.39
N ILE A 27 -6.18 -2.36 -4.61
CA ILE A 27 -4.91 -1.69 -4.95
C ILE A 27 -4.80 -0.34 -4.23
N ASP A 28 -5.89 0.42 -4.19
CA ASP A 28 -5.94 1.70 -3.49
C ASP A 28 -5.73 1.50 -1.98
N ASP A 29 -6.35 0.48 -1.39
CA ASP A 29 -6.16 0.10 0.02
C ASP A 29 -4.71 -0.31 0.33
N LEU A 30 -3.99 -0.88 -0.64
CA LEU A 30 -2.56 -1.21 -0.50
C LEU A 30 -1.65 0.01 -0.66
N ALA A 31 -2.02 0.99 -1.49
CA ALA A 31 -1.25 2.20 -1.74
C ALA A 31 -1.40 3.24 -0.62
N GLN A 32 -2.60 3.36 -0.06
CA GLN A 32 -2.98 4.42 0.88
C GLN A 32 -2.06 4.51 2.12
N PRO A 33 -1.65 3.41 2.77
CA PRO A 33 -0.78 3.48 3.95
C PRO A 33 0.56 4.18 3.66
N PHE A 34 1.11 4.01 2.46
CA PHE A 34 2.38 4.66 2.08
C PHE A 34 2.18 6.16 1.86
N LEU A 35 1.08 6.57 1.22
CA LEU A 35 0.74 7.98 1.05
C LEU A 35 0.53 8.68 2.39
N ASP A 36 -0.31 8.09 3.25
CA ASP A 36 -0.58 8.60 4.60
C ASP A 36 0.70 8.78 5.41
N LEU A 37 1.62 7.82 5.33
CA LEU A 37 2.89 7.91 6.04
C LEU A 37 3.78 9.01 5.47
N ALA A 38 3.86 9.17 4.15
CA ALA A 38 4.61 10.27 3.54
C ALA A 38 4.09 11.65 3.99
N GLU A 39 2.77 11.84 3.99
CA GLU A 39 2.14 13.09 4.41
C GLU A 39 2.34 13.37 5.90
N LYS A 40 2.13 12.36 6.76
CA LYS A 40 2.35 12.49 8.22
C LYS A 40 3.80 12.82 8.51
N TYR A 41 4.74 12.20 7.79
CA TYR A 41 6.17 12.41 7.97
C TYR A 41 6.57 13.83 7.55
N GLU A 42 6.16 14.27 6.36
CA GLU A 42 6.47 15.63 5.88
C GLU A 42 5.85 16.69 6.80
N SER A 43 4.61 16.49 7.25
CA SER A 43 3.96 17.37 8.22
C SER A 43 4.72 17.42 9.54
N ALA A 44 5.13 16.28 10.08
CA ALA A 44 5.91 16.21 11.31
C ALA A 44 7.26 16.91 11.21
N ARG A 45 7.91 16.81 10.04
CA ARG A 45 9.15 17.50 9.72
C ARG A 45 8.99 19.01 9.67
N GLN A 46 7.95 19.50 9.00
CA GLN A 46 7.72 20.94 8.85
C GLN A 46 7.26 21.63 10.15
N ASN A 47 6.56 20.91 11.02
CA ASN A 47 5.89 21.49 12.19
C ASN A 47 6.59 21.23 13.53
N ASP A 48 7.77 20.58 13.53
CA ASP A 48 8.55 20.23 14.72
C ASP A 48 7.72 19.58 15.84
N VAL A 49 7.18 18.40 15.54
CA VAL A 49 6.32 17.65 16.48
C VAL A 49 7.10 17.16 17.70
N ASP A 50 6.37 16.86 18.77
CA ASP A 50 6.97 16.26 19.97
C ASP A 50 7.58 14.88 19.69
N THR A 51 8.52 14.47 20.55
CA THR A 51 9.26 13.20 20.41
C THR A 51 8.35 11.97 20.37
N GLN A 52 7.24 11.96 21.11
CA GLN A 52 6.33 10.81 21.14
C GLN A 52 5.60 10.69 19.79
N THR A 53 5.10 11.80 19.26
CA THR A 53 4.51 11.85 17.92
C THR A 53 5.51 11.44 16.84
N TRP A 54 6.75 11.93 16.93
CA TRP A 54 7.84 11.53 16.03
C TRP A 54 8.08 10.02 16.05
N HIS A 55 8.25 9.43 17.23
CA HIS A 55 8.47 7.98 17.38
C HIS A 55 7.30 7.16 16.86
N ALA A 56 6.06 7.60 17.09
CA ALA A 56 4.88 6.91 16.57
C ALA A 56 4.85 6.86 15.03
N ILE A 57 5.29 7.94 14.37
CA ILE A 57 5.40 7.98 12.89
C ILE A 57 6.49 7.02 12.40
N GLN A 58 7.64 6.94 13.08
CA GLN A 58 8.69 5.97 12.73
C GLN A 58 8.21 4.53 12.90
N ASP A 59 7.50 4.23 14.00
CA ASP A 59 6.98 2.89 14.27
C ASP A 59 5.92 2.46 13.26
N ALA A 60 5.07 3.39 12.83
CA ALA A 60 4.10 3.15 11.76
C ALA A 60 4.80 2.86 10.42
N ASN A 61 5.87 3.60 10.09
CA ASN A 61 6.70 3.32 8.91
C ASN A 61 7.34 1.94 8.97
N VAL A 62 7.98 1.59 10.09
CA VAL A 62 8.57 0.26 10.31
C VAL A 62 7.53 -0.83 10.09
N TYR A 63 6.31 -0.65 10.62
CA TYR A 63 5.24 -1.62 10.48
C TYR A 63 4.84 -1.85 9.01
N VAL A 64 4.64 -0.78 8.24
CA VAL A 64 4.27 -0.89 6.82
C VAL A 64 5.41 -1.51 6.00
N TRP A 65 6.67 -1.12 6.24
CA TRP A 65 7.79 -1.69 5.50
C TRP A 65 8.13 -3.14 5.87
N ARG A 66 7.73 -3.61 7.06
CA ARG A 66 7.76 -5.04 7.40
C ARG A 66 6.83 -5.88 6.54
N PHE A 67 5.69 -5.33 6.13
CA PHE A 67 4.82 -6.03 5.18
C PHE A 67 5.55 -6.25 3.84
N VAL A 68 6.24 -5.21 3.35
CA VAL A 68 7.04 -5.30 2.11
C VAL A 68 8.19 -6.30 2.26
N ALA A 69 8.91 -6.29 3.38
CA ALA A 69 10.06 -7.18 3.58
C ALA A 69 9.66 -8.65 3.82
N ASN A 70 8.58 -8.89 4.57
CA ASN A 70 8.30 -10.24 5.10
C ASN A 70 7.15 -10.95 4.41
N TYR A 71 6.19 -10.21 3.84
CA TYR A 71 4.99 -10.80 3.28
C TYR A 71 5.02 -10.87 1.75
N LEU A 72 5.32 -9.75 1.07
CA LEU A 72 5.31 -9.68 -0.39
C LEU A 72 6.25 -10.71 -1.07
N PRO A 73 7.51 -10.92 -0.62
CA PRO A 73 8.41 -11.88 -1.25
C PRO A 73 7.85 -13.30 -1.31
N GLY A 74 7.12 -13.72 -0.26
CA GLY A 74 6.49 -15.04 -0.20
C GLY A 74 5.27 -15.17 -1.12
N GLN A 75 4.59 -14.08 -1.45
CA GLN A 75 3.48 -14.08 -2.42
C GLN A 75 3.99 -14.12 -3.87
N LEU A 76 5.20 -13.62 -4.10
CA LEU A 76 5.79 -13.49 -5.42
C LEU A 76 6.71 -14.66 -5.81
N ASP A 77 7.00 -15.60 -4.91
CA ASP A 77 8.00 -16.66 -5.14
C ASP A 77 7.74 -17.54 -6.39
N LYS A 78 6.48 -17.61 -6.85
CA LYS A 78 6.06 -18.36 -8.03
C LYS A 78 6.07 -17.54 -9.31
N THR A 79 6.09 -16.21 -9.20
CA THR A 79 5.87 -15.28 -10.32
C THR A 79 7.10 -14.43 -10.63
N VAL A 80 8.01 -14.23 -9.68
CA VAL A 80 9.29 -13.53 -9.88
C VAL A 80 10.46 -14.39 -9.45
N SER A 81 11.63 -14.17 -10.04
CA SER A 81 12.87 -14.85 -9.63
C SER A 81 13.23 -14.52 -8.18
N GLY A 82 13.81 -15.47 -7.45
CA GLY A 82 14.24 -15.26 -6.06
C GLY A 82 15.15 -14.04 -5.85
N GLU A 83 15.98 -13.69 -6.84
CA GLU A 83 16.82 -12.47 -6.80
C GLU A 83 15.98 -11.18 -6.65
N MET A 84 14.83 -11.10 -7.32
CA MET A 84 13.94 -9.95 -7.23
C MET A 84 13.21 -9.90 -5.88
N SER A 85 12.88 -11.06 -5.32
CA SER A 85 12.35 -11.16 -3.96
C SER A 85 13.37 -10.66 -2.92
N GLU A 86 14.66 -10.95 -3.10
CA GLU A 86 15.72 -10.41 -2.24
C GLU A 86 15.84 -8.89 -2.31
N VAL A 87 15.60 -8.28 -3.48
CA VAL A 87 15.61 -6.82 -3.63
C VAL A 87 14.53 -6.18 -2.76
N LEU A 88 13.31 -6.73 -2.76
CA LEU A 88 12.21 -6.23 -1.91
C LEU A 88 12.55 -6.32 -0.41
N ILE A 89 13.18 -7.43 0.01
CA ILE A 89 13.65 -7.62 1.38
C ILE A 89 14.65 -6.52 1.75
N ARG A 90 15.66 -6.27 0.89
CA ARG A 90 16.69 -5.26 1.15
C ARG A 90 16.13 -3.85 1.24
N ILE A 91 15.14 -3.50 0.40
CA ILE A 91 14.48 -2.19 0.47
C ILE A 91 13.72 -2.05 1.78
N GLY A 92 12.95 -3.09 2.16
CA GLY A 92 12.21 -3.08 3.43
C GLY A 92 13.13 -3.04 4.65
N ASP A 93 14.27 -3.73 4.62
CA ASP A 93 15.28 -3.68 5.69
C ASP A 93 15.94 -2.30 5.80
N PHE A 94 16.28 -1.69 4.66
CA PHE A 94 16.79 -0.32 4.62
C PHE A 94 15.79 0.65 5.27
N MET A 95 14.51 0.58 4.91
CA MET A 95 13.49 1.47 5.46
C MET A 95 13.29 1.28 6.96
N GLN A 96 13.32 0.03 7.44
CA GLN A 96 13.26 -0.25 8.87
C GLN A 96 14.46 0.34 9.62
N GLN A 97 15.68 0.16 9.11
CA GLN A 97 16.88 0.71 9.74
C GLN A 97 16.91 2.24 9.70
N ALA A 98 16.48 2.85 8.58
CA ALA A 98 16.37 4.30 8.45
C ALA A 98 15.43 4.87 9.52
N CYS A 99 14.23 4.29 9.68
CA CYS A 99 13.27 4.74 10.68
C CYS A 99 13.80 4.59 12.11
N LEU A 100 14.48 3.49 12.42
CA LEU A 100 15.11 3.29 13.73
C LEU A 100 16.23 4.30 13.99
N SER A 101 17.05 4.60 12.98
CA SER A 101 18.09 5.64 13.08
C SER A 101 17.48 7.02 13.34
N LEU A 102 16.40 7.35 12.64
CA LEU A 102 15.69 8.63 12.75
C LEU A 102 14.99 8.82 14.10
N ARG A 103 14.67 7.74 14.83
CA ARG A 103 14.17 7.83 16.21
C ARG A 103 15.21 8.40 17.17
N GLU A 104 16.48 8.06 16.95
CA GLU A 104 17.59 8.42 17.82
C GLU A 104 18.24 9.74 17.40
N ASN A 105 18.32 9.99 16.09
CA ASN A 105 18.97 11.16 15.52
C ASN A 105 18.23 11.65 14.27
N ARG A 106 17.71 12.88 14.33
CA ARG A 106 17.04 13.53 13.18
C ARG A 106 18.08 13.95 12.15
N ASP A 107 18.02 13.30 10.99
CA ASP A 107 18.87 13.60 9.83
C ASP A 107 17.97 14.01 8.67
N ASP A 108 17.92 15.32 8.40
CA ASP A 108 17.07 15.92 7.37
C ASP A 108 17.21 15.24 5.99
N ALA A 109 18.42 14.80 5.63
CA ALA A 109 18.64 14.16 4.34
C ALA A 109 18.00 12.77 4.32
N LEU A 110 18.14 12.01 5.41
CA LEU A 110 17.53 10.69 5.54
C LEU A 110 16.00 10.77 5.67
N GLU A 111 15.48 11.79 6.38
CA GLU A 111 14.05 12.09 6.47
C GLU A 111 13.42 12.26 5.09
N LEU A 112 14.05 13.08 4.22
CA LEU A 112 13.57 13.28 2.85
C LEU A 112 13.58 11.98 2.04
N ARG A 113 14.60 11.12 2.19
CA ARG A 113 14.65 9.82 1.48
C ARG A 113 13.58 8.85 1.96
N VAL A 114 13.23 8.86 3.24
CA VAL A 114 12.13 8.06 3.77
C VAL A 114 10.78 8.50 3.17
N ILE A 115 10.54 9.81 3.09
CA ILE A 115 9.33 10.37 2.47
C ILE A 115 9.26 9.98 0.98
N GLU A 116 10.35 10.20 0.23
CA GLU A 116 10.41 9.86 -1.19
C GLU A 116 10.17 8.37 -1.44
N LEU A 117 10.71 7.48 -0.60
CA LEU A 117 10.51 6.04 -0.74
C LEU A 117 9.06 5.61 -0.48
N ASN A 118 8.39 6.23 0.48
CA ASN A 118 6.95 6.01 0.69
C ASN A 118 6.13 6.47 -0.52
N LEU A 119 6.39 7.69 -1.02
CA LEU A 119 5.70 8.20 -2.22
C LEU A 119 5.96 7.33 -3.44
N ASN A 120 7.21 6.88 -3.63
CA ASN A 120 7.57 5.99 -4.73
C ASN A 120 6.84 4.65 -4.63
N MET A 121 6.77 4.04 -3.44
CA MET A 121 6.05 2.78 -3.27
C MET A 121 4.55 2.95 -3.54
N CYS A 122 3.94 4.04 -3.05
CA CYS A 122 2.56 4.39 -3.36
C CYS A 122 2.33 4.52 -4.87
N ALA A 123 3.16 5.30 -5.56
CA ALA A 123 3.06 5.50 -7.00
C ALA A 123 3.23 4.19 -7.79
N GLN A 124 4.16 3.33 -7.38
CA GLN A 124 4.36 2.03 -8.03
C GLN A 124 3.12 1.13 -7.88
N ILE A 125 2.52 1.08 -6.70
CA ILE A 125 1.28 0.32 -6.48
C ILE A 125 0.14 0.88 -7.35
N LEU A 126 -0.03 2.21 -7.40
CA LEU A 126 -1.06 2.84 -8.23
C LEU A 126 -0.81 2.69 -9.73
N ASN A 127 0.44 2.57 -10.17
CA ASN A 127 0.76 2.30 -11.58
C ASN A 127 0.34 0.89 -12.01
N LEU A 128 0.43 -0.11 -11.11
CA LEU A 128 -0.09 -1.45 -11.39
C LEU A 128 -1.58 -1.42 -11.72
N ARG A 129 -2.36 -0.54 -11.08
CA ARG A 129 -3.77 -0.31 -11.42
C ARG A 129 -3.94 0.19 -12.86
N GLN A 130 -3.13 1.17 -13.29
CA GLN A 130 -3.22 1.70 -14.66
C GLN A 130 -2.93 0.63 -15.71
N GLU A 131 -1.94 -0.23 -15.44
CA GLU A 131 -1.60 -1.36 -16.30
C GLU A 131 -2.72 -2.42 -16.31
N MET A 132 -3.30 -2.76 -15.15
CA MET A 132 -4.40 -3.72 -15.05
C MET A 132 -5.68 -3.25 -15.74
N LEU A 133 -5.96 -1.95 -15.71
CA LEU A 133 -7.14 -1.36 -16.36
C LEU A 133 -6.90 -1.03 -17.85
N GLY A 134 -5.69 -1.28 -18.38
CA GLY A 134 -5.34 -0.95 -19.76
C GLY A 134 -5.39 0.55 -20.07
N LEU A 135 -5.16 1.40 -19.06
CA LEU A 135 -5.22 2.86 -19.14
C LEU A 135 -3.86 3.50 -19.48
N THR A 136 -2.82 2.70 -19.72
CA THR A 136 -1.54 3.19 -20.22
C THR A 136 -1.65 3.53 -21.71
N GLU A 137 -1.69 4.83 -22.02
CA GLU A 137 -1.64 5.33 -23.40
C GLU A 137 -0.34 4.88 -24.09
N ALA A 138 -0.49 4.43 -25.35
CA ALA A 138 0.61 4.04 -26.24
C ALA A 138 1.45 5.23 -26.74
#